data_AF-A0A7W0ZQB6-F1
#
_entry.id   AF-A0A7W0ZQB6-F1
#
_cell.length_a   1.000
_cell.length_b   1.000
_cell.length_c   1.000
_cell.angle_alpha   90.00
_cell.angle_beta   90.00
_cell.angle_gamma   90.00
#
_symmetry.space_group_name_H-M   'P 1'
#
loop_
_entity.id
_entity.type
_entity.pdbx_description
1 polymer ?
#
loop_
_entity_poly.entity_id
_entity_poly.type
_entity_poly.pdbx_seq_one_letter_code
_entity_poly.pdbx_strand_id
1 'polypeptide(L)'
;REGGYALGATKLEVSWQVVVPAAISGIIASFILAMSRAVGETMIVTLAAGSKAQLTGNPLEPMQTMTGFIVQAFSGDMVVGTAPYLSLFAVGLLLFFITLALNLISHRVVGRFREAYE
;
A
#
# COMPACT_ATOMS: atom_id res chain seq x y z
N ARG A 1 -21.62 2.87 -24.02
CA ARG A 1 -22.71 3.30 -23.09
C ARG A 1 -23.99 3.58 -23.85
N GLU A 2 -24.02 4.54 -24.78
CA GLU A 2 -25.23 4.89 -25.53
C GLU A 2 -25.78 3.75 -26.40
N GLY A 3 -24.91 2.94 -27.02
CA GLY A 3 -25.33 1.74 -27.75
C GLY A 3 -25.97 0.64 -26.88
N GLY A 4 -25.64 0.56 -25.59
CA GLY A 4 -26.28 -0.38 -24.66
C GLY A 4 -27.68 0.07 -24.25
N TYR A 5 -27.86 1.37 -24.03
CA TYR A 5 -29.18 1.95 -23.78
C TYR A 5 -30.10 1.87 -25.02
N ALA A 6 -29.54 2.01 -26.23
CA ALA A 6 -30.28 1.85 -27.48
C ALA A 6 -30.77 0.40 -27.71
N LEU A 7 -30.14 -0.60 -27.09
CA LEU A 7 -30.54 -2.01 -27.13
C LEU A 7 -31.53 -2.40 -26.02
N GLY A 8 -32.00 -1.44 -25.22
CA GLY A 8 -32.94 -1.70 -24.12
C GLY A 8 -32.29 -2.22 -22.82
N ALA A 9 -30.95 -2.23 -22.73
CA ALA A 9 -30.25 -2.70 -21.53
C ALA A 9 -30.49 -1.76 -20.34
N THR A 10 -30.61 -2.35 -19.15
CA THR A 10 -30.82 -1.59 -17.92
C THR A 10 -29.56 -0.81 -17.52
N LYS A 11 -29.70 0.29 -16.75
CA LYS A 11 -28.54 1.04 -16.21
C LYS A 11 -27.55 0.16 -15.46
N LEU A 12 -28.05 -0.90 -14.83
CA LEU A 12 -27.28 -1.86 -14.06
C LEU A 12 -26.48 -2.79 -14.99
N GLU A 13 -27.09 -3.33 -16.05
CA GLU A 13 -26.38 -4.08 -17.10
C GLU A 13 -25.32 -3.26 -17.82
N VAL A 14 -25.66 -2.04 -18.27
CA VAL A 14 -24.69 -1.18 -18.97
C VAL A 14 -23.50 -0.84 -18.05
N SER A 15 -23.75 -0.63 -16.75
CA SER A 15 -22.67 -0.36 -15.80
C SER A 15 -21.78 -1.59 -15.61
N TRP A 16 -22.35 -2.77 -15.37
CA TRP A 16 -21.57 -3.98 -15.09
C TRP A 16 -20.92 -4.62 -16.31
N GLN A 17 -21.58 -4.61 -17.47
CA GLN A 17 -21.11 -5.33 -18.67
C GLN A 17 -20.35 -4.43 -19.64
N VAL A 18 -20.53 -3.10 -19.59
CA VAL A 18 -19.90 -2.18 -20.55
C VAL A 18 -18.96 -1.21 -19.85
N VAL A 19 -19.39 -0.56 -18.78
CA VAL A 19 -18.60 0.50 -18.13
C VAL A 19 -17.50 -0.08 -17.25
N VAL A 20 -17.82 -1.05 -16.38
CA VAL A 20 -16.85 -1.66 -15.47
C VAL A 20 -15.69 -2.30 -16.25
N PRO A 21 -15.92 -3.16 -17.27
CA PRO A 21 -14.84 -3.75 -18.05
C PRO A 21 -14.01 -2.72 -18.82
N ALA A 22 -14.67 -1.73 -19.43
CA ALA A 22 -13.98 -0.66 -20.15
C ALA A 22 -13.18 0.29 -19.23
N ALA A 23 -13.58 0.42 -17.96
CA ALA A 23 -12.92 1.26 -16.97
C ALA A 23 -11.89 0.51 -16.11
N ILE A 24 -11.66 -0.80 -16.35
CA ILE A 24 -10.70 -1.61 -15.57
C ILE A 24 -9.33 -0.95 -15.51
N SER A 25 -8.82 -0.40 -16.62
CA SER A 25 -7.53 0.28 -16.67
C SER A 25 -7.47 1.52 -15.76
N GLY A 26 -8.56 2.29 -15.67
CA GLY A 26 -8.67 3.45 -14.79
C GLY A 26 -8.84 3.08 -13.31
N ILE A 27 -9.59 2.02 -13.01
CA ILE A 27 -9.76 1.50 -11.64
C ILE A 27 -8.40 1.00 -11.13
N ILE A 28 -7.67 0.23 -11.94
CA ILE A 28 -6.33 -0.25 -11.59
C ILE A 28 -5.37 0.94 -11.38
N ALA A 29 -5.36 1.93 -12.28
CA ALA A 29 -4.49 3.11 -12.14
C ALA A 29 -4.77 3.91 -10.86
N SER A 30 -6.05 4.15 -10.54
CA SER A 30 -6.45 4.85 -9.31
C SER A 30 -6.12 4.06 -8.04
N PHE A 31 -6.21 2.72 -8.08
CA PHE A 31 -5.82 1.86 -6.97
C PHE A 31 -4.32 1.92 -6.70
N ILE A 32 -3.48 1.89 -7.74
CA ILE A 32 -2.03 2.04 -7.61
C ILE A 32 -1.67 3.41 -7.05
N LEU A 33 -2.34 4.47 -7.53
CA LEU A 33 -2.12 5.83 -7.05
C LEU A 33 -2.50 5.97 -5.58
N ALA A 34 -3.64 5.40 -5.17
CA ALA A 34 -4.10 5.38 -3.78
C ALA A 34 -3.13 4.58 -2.88
N MET A 35 -2.65 3.42 -3.33
CA MET A 35 -1.63 2.63 -2.62
C MET A 35 -0.32 3.40 -2.46
N SER A 36 0.15 4.04 -3.53
CA SER A 36 1.38 4.85 -3.50
C SER A 36 1.24 6.05 -2.57
N ARG A 37 0.05 6.66 -2.51
CA ARG A 37 -0.25 7.75 -1.58
C ARG A 37 -0.35 7.26 -0.14
N ALA A 38 -0.94 6.10 0.12
CA ALA A 38 -0.98 5.49 1.46
C ALA A 38 0.44 5.16 1.97
N VAL A 39 1.35 4.74 1.09
CA VAL A 39 2.78 4.57 1.40
C VAL A 39 3.47 5.91 1.66
N GLY A 40 3.12 6.97 0.92
CA GLY A 40 3.67 8.32 1.13
C GLY A 40 3.14 9.03 2.40
N GLU A 41 1.88 8.82 2.76
CA GLU A 41 1.24 9.26 4.00
C GLU A 41 1.50 8.28 5.17
N THR A 42 2.51 7.41 5.07
CA THR A 42 2.91 6.47 6.16
C THR A 42 3.18 7.15 7.50
N MET A 43 3.31 8.47 7.53
CA MET A 43 3.26 9.28 8.76
C MET A 43 2.00 9.02 9.60
N ILE A 44 0.83 8.76 9.01
CA ILE A 44 -0.40 8.44 9.76
C ILE A 44 -0.23 7.14 10.56
N VAL A 45 0.35 6.12 9.94
CA VAL A 45 0.61 4.83 10.60
C VAL A 45 1.68 4.96 11.69
N THR A 46 2.65 5.88 11.54
CA THR A 46 3.63 6.14 12.61
C THR A 46 3.01 6.79 13.84
N LEU A 47 2.00 7.64 13.66
CA LEU A 47 1.29 8.30 14.76
C LEU A 47 0.28 7.38 15.45
N ALA A 48 -0.32 6.45 14.70
CA ALA A 48 -1.26 5.47 15.24
C ALA A 48 -0.58 4.25 15.90
N ALA A 49 0.68 3.98 15.57
CA ALA A 49 1.42 2.85 16.11
C ALA A 49 1.89 3.10 17.55
N GLY A 50 1.77 2.07 18.39
CA GLY A 50 2.24 2.12 19.78
C GLY A 50 3.75 2.23 19.89
N SER A 51 4.25 2.75 21.02
CA SER A 51 5.68 2.94 21.27
C SER A 51 6.41 1.67 21.78
N LYS A 52 5.69 0.56 21.96
CA LYS A 52 6.22 -0.69 22.52
C LYS A 52 6.47 -1.73 21.43
N ALA A 53 7.72 -2.16 21.28
CA ALA A 53 8.11 -3.29 20.44
C ALA A 53 7.65 -4.62 21.07
N GLN A 54 6.36 -4.89 21.05
CA GLN A 54 5.78 -6.18 21.46
C GLN A 54 5.11 -6.85 20.28
N LEU A 55 5.52 -8.08 19.98
CA LEU A 55 4.83 -8.96 19.04
C LEU A 55 3.76 -9.72 19.82
N THR A 56 2.52 -9.27 19.69
CA THR A 56 1.36 -9.86 20.33
C THR A 56 0.28 -10.09 19.30
N GLY A 57 -0.37 -11.25 19.36
CA GLY A 57 -1.52 -11.56 18.49
C GLY A 57 -2.81 -10.87 18.95
N ASN A 58 -2.76 -10.12 20.06
CA ASN A 58 -3.91 -9.45 20.62
C ASN A 58 -4.07 -8.04 20.03
N PRO A 59 -5.14 -7.75 19.25
CA PRO A 59 -5.36 -6.45 18.63
C PRO A 59 -5.62 -5.30 19.63
N LEU A 60 -5.81 -5.62 20.91
CA LEU A 60 -6.01 -4.64 22.00
C LEU A 60 -4.69 -4.15 22.61
N GLU A 61 -3.57 -4.84 22.33
CA GLU A 61 -2.26 -4.45 22.86
C GLU A 61 -1.50 -3.57 21.86
N PRO A 62 -0.79 -2.53 22.35
CA PRO A 62 -0.06 -1.61 21.49
C PRO A 62 1.13 -2.32 20.85
N MET A 63 1.10 -2.46 19.53
CA MET A 63 2.20 -2.97 18.71
C MET A 63 2.92 -1.82 18.02
N GLN A 64 4.25 -1.87 18.00
CA GLN A 64 5.08 -0.92 17.27
C GLN A 64 5.25 -1.36 15.82
N THR A 65 5.01 -0.44 14.89
CA THR A 65 5.24 -0.65 13.46
C THR A 65 6.70 -0.39 13.10
N MET A 66 7.20 -1.02 12.02
CA MET A 66 8.57 -0.79 11.53
C MET A 66 8.83 0.69 11.20
N THR A 67 7.85 1.40 10.63
CA THR A 67 7.94 2.84 10.37
C THR A 67 7.93 3.66 11.66
N GLY A 68 7.10 3.29 12.64
CA GLY A 68 7.06 3.95 13.95
C GLY A 68 8.37 3.77 14.74
N PHE A 69 9.00 2.60 14.65
CA PHE A 69 10.34 2.35 15.20
C PHE A 69 11.38 3.28 14.59
N ILE A 70 11.38 3.44 13.26
CA ILE A 70 12.31 4.33 12.56
C ILE A 70 12.17 5.78 13.07
N VAL A 71 10.94 6.32 13.14
CA VAL A 71 10.71 7.70 13.60
C VAL A 71 11.12 7.89 15.06
N GLN A 72 10.76 6.95 15.93
CA GLN A 72 11.13 7.00 17.35
C GLN A 72 12.65 6.96 17.54
N ALA A 73 13.32 6.10 16.79
CA ALA A 73 14.77 5.97 16.83
C ALA A 73 15.49 7.20 16.25
N PHE A 74 14.94 7.85 15.22
CA PHE A 74 15.48 9.13 14.71
C PHE A 74 15.22 10.33 15.64
N SER A 75 14.15 10.29 16.43
CA SER A 75 13.83 11.34 17.42
C SER A 75 14.51 11.10 18.77
N GLY A 76 14.99 9.89 19.02
CA GLY A 76 15.69 9.49 20.23
C GLY A 76 17.20 9.76 20.13
N ASP A 77 17.79 10.19 21.23
CA ASP A 77 19.23 10.46 21.36
C ASP A 77 20.02 9.13 21.44
N MET A 78 20.01 8.36 20.35
CA MET A 78 20.68 7.06 20.28
C MET A 78 22.18 7.25 20.10
N VAL A 79 22.97 6.69 21.02
CA VAL A 79 24.44 6.70 20.92
C VAL A 79 24.88 5.86 19.72
N VAL A 80 25.63 6.49 18.81
CA VAL A 80 26.19 5.86 17.61
C VAL A 80 27.04 4.66 18.01
N GLY A 81 26.78 3.50 17.39
CA GLY A 81 27.50 2.24 17.67
C GLY A 81 26.84 1.30 18.69
N THR A 82 25.67 1.67 19.22
CA THR A 82 24.87 0.77 20.09
C THR A 82 23.98 -0.18 19.27
N ALA A 83 23.54 -1.30 19.86
CA ALA A 83 22.67 -2.28 19.20
C ALA A 83 21.36 -1.69 18.60
N PRO A 84 20.69 -0.70 19.24
CA PRO A 84 19.53 -0.03 18.64
C PRO A 84 19.87 0.75 17.36
N TYR A 85 21.05 1.37 17.30
CA TYR A 85 21.50 2.13 16.14
C TYR A 85 21.71 1.23 14.91
N LEU A 86 22.36 0.07 15.09
CA LEU A 86 22.53 -0.91 14.00
C LEU A 86 21.19 -1.53 13.56
N SER A 87 20.27 -1.73 14.51
CA SER A 87 18.93 -2.26 14.23
C SER A 87 18.11 -1.32 13.34
N LEU A 88 18.33 -0.01 13.41
CA LEU A 88 17.68 0.96 12.53
C LEU A 88 18.01 0.72 11.05
N PHE A 89 19.27 0.48 10.73
CA PHE A 89 19.69 0.15 9.35
C PHE A 89 19.10 -1.17 8.88
N ALA A 90 19.04 -2.18 9.75
CA ALA A 90 18.43 -3.46 9.43
C ALA A 90 16.92 -3.32 9.15
N VAL A 91 16.18 -2.60 10.01
CA VAL A 91 14.74 -2.37 9.83
C VAL A 91 14.45 -1.52 8.60
N GLY A 92 15.24 -0.46 8.35
CA GLY A 92 15.10 0.36 7.16
C GLY A 92 15.36 -0.41 5.86
N LEU A 93 16.40 -1.24 5.83
CA LEU A 93 16.72 -2.10 4.69
C LEU A 93 15.64 -3.16 4.46
N LEU A 94 15.15 -3.80 5.53
CA LEU A 94 14.03 -4.75 5.45
C LEU A 94 12.77 -4.08 4.87
N LEU A 95 12.41 -2.91 5.39
CA LEU A 95 11.24 -2.16 4.93
C LEU A 95 11.38 -1.73 3.46
N PHE A 96 12.58 -1.35 3.04
CA PHE A 96 12.89 -1.07 1.63
C PHE A 96 12.64 -2.30 0.75
N PHE A 97 13.16 -3.47 1.12
CA PHE A 97 12.94 -4.70 0.35
C PHE A 97 11.47 -5.12 0.30
N ILE A 98 10.73 -4.99 1.40
CA ILE A 98 9.29 -5.26 1.43
C ILE A 98 8.55 -4.33 0.47
N THR A 99 8.83 -3.03 0.55
CA THR A 99 8.19 -2.02 -0.31
C THR A 99 8.54 -2.24 -1.77
N LEU A 100 9.81 -2.52 -2.07
CA LEU A 100 10.30 -2.80 -3.41
C LEU A 100 9.65 -4.07 -3.98
N ALA A 101 9.54 -5.15 -3.18
CA ALA A 101 8.89 -6.38 -3.61
C ALA A 101 7.41 -6.15 -3.90
N LEU A 102 6.69 -5.44 -3.02
CA LEU A 102 5.29 -5.06 -3.23
C LEU A 102 5.11 -4.22 -4.49
N ASN A 103 6.00 -3.25 -4.71
CA ASN A 103 5.96 -2.38 -5.89
C ASN A 103 6.25 -3.17 -7.17
N LEU A 104 7.24 -4.07 -7.15
CA LEU A 104 7.60 -4.92 -8.28
C LEU A 104 6.47 -5.90 -8.65
N ILE A 105 5.83 -6.51 -7.64
CA ILE A 105 4.65 -7.37 -7.83
C ILE A 105 3.51 -6.55 -8.42
N SER A 106 3.22 -5.39 -7.84
CA SER A 106 2.16 -4.49 -8.32
C SER A 106 2.40 -4.11 -9.78
N HIS A 107 3.63 -3.73 -10.13
CA HIS A 107 3.99 -3.39 -11.51
C HIS A 107 3.83 -4.59 -12.47
N ARG A 108 4.25 -5.80 -12.07
CA ARG A 108 4.08 -7.00 -12.89
C ARG A 108 2.62 -7.38 -13.09
N VAL A 109 1.79 -7.31 -12.05
CA VAL A 109 0.37 -7.60 -12.12
C VAL A 109 -0.30 -6.61 -13.09
N VAL A 110 0.01 -5.32 -12.97
CA VAL A 110 -0.56 -4.26 -13.83
C VAL A 110 -0.13 -4.41 -15.29
N GLY A 111 1.13 -4.80 -15.53
CA GLY A 111 1.61 -5.11 -16.89
C GLY A 111 0.79 -6.23 -17.54
N ARG A 112 0.52 -7.31 -16.80
CA ARG A 112 -0.29 -8.44 -17.28
C ARG A 112 -1.76 -8.08 -17.56
N PHE A 113 -2.31 -7.10 -16.84
CA PHE A 113 -3.67 -6.60 -17.10
C PHE A 113 -3.75 -5.54 -18.22
N ARG A 114 -2.62 -4.92 -18.61
CA ARG A 114 -2.53 -4.01 -19.77
C ARG A 114 -2.46 -4.74 -21.10
N GLU A 115 -1.83 -5.92 -21.16
CA GLU A 115 -1.71 -6.72 -22.40
C GLU A 115 -3.01 -7.41 -22.82
N ALA A 116 -4.02 -7.49 -21.95
CA ALA A 116 -5.29 -8.17 -22.25
C ALA A 116 -6.35 -7.27 -22.93
N TYR A 117 -6.01 -6.02 -23.27
CA TYR A 117 -6.93 -5.05 -23.88
C TYR A 117 -6.27 -4.22 -25.00
N GLU A 118 -5.38 -4.84 -25.79
CA GLU A 118 -5.17 -4.46 -27.20
C GLU A 118 -5.75 -5.53 -28.12
#